data_AF-A0A0Q5DED4-F1
#
_entry.id   AF-A0A0Q5DED4-F1
#
_cell.length_a   1.000
_cell.length_b   1.000
_cell.length_c   1.000
_cell.angle_alpha   90.00
_cell.angle_beta   90.00
_cell.angle_gamma   90.00
#
_symmetry.space_group_name_H-M   'P 1'
#
loop_
_entity.id
_entity.type
_entity.pdbx_description
1 polymer ?
#
loop_
_entity_poly.entity_id
_entity_poly.type
_entity_poly.pdbx_seq_one_letter_code
_entity_poly.pdbx_strand_id
1 'polypeptide(L)' 'MTDALKKLVEAARHVQPSPEHREEQRRSFAYGNTHFENRLITREMVDRQADKLAKEQDEHRGA' A
#
# COMPACT_ATOMS: atom_id res chain seq x y z
N MET A 1 0.78 -17.36 -22.95
CA MET A 1 -0.23 -16.50 -22.33
C MET A 1 -1.57 -16.73 -23.05
N THR A 2 -2.61 -17.18 -22.36
CA THR A 2 -3.91 -17.50 -22.99
C THR A 2 -4.69 -16.23 -23.33
N ASP A 3 -5.64 -16.30 -24.25
CA ASP A 3 -6.45 -15.13 -24.62
C ASP A 3 -7.39 -14.69 -23.48
N ALA A 4 -7.84 -15.64 -22.66
CA ALA A 4 -8.57 -15.33 -21.42
C ALA A 4 -7.69 -14.51 -20.45
N LEU A 5 -6.42 -14.90 -20.28
CA LEU A 5 -5.48 -14.16 -19.41
C LEU A 5 -5.16 -12.76 -19.97
N LYS A 6 -4.99 -12.62 -21.29
CA LYS A 6 -4.79 -11.30 -21.93
C LYS A 6 -5.97 -10.36 -21.66
N LYS A 7 -7.20 -10.85 -21.80
CA LYS A 7 -8.41 -10.05 -21.53
C LYS A 7 -8.47 -9.55 -20.09
N LEU A 8 -8.10 -10.39 -19.11
CA LEU A 8 -8.07 -10.00 -17.70
C LEU A 8 -6.99 -8.95 -17.43
N VAL A 9 -5.80 -9.07 -18.03
CA VAL A 9 -4.73 -8.08 -17.90
C VAL A 9 -5.12 -6.73 -18.50
N GLU A 10 -5.74 -6.71 -19.69
CA GLU A 10 -6.22 -5.46 -20.29
C GLU A 10 -7.35 -4.83 -19.46
N ALA A 11 -8.26 -5.62 -18.90
CA ALA A 11 -9.27 -5.09 -17.98
C ALA A 11 -8.65 -4.46 -16.72
N ALA A 12 -7.66 -5.13 -16.12
CA ALA A 12 -6.99 -4.64 -14.91
C ALA A 12 -6.21 -3.34 -15.13
N ARG A 13 -5.66 -3.10 -16.34
CA ARG A 13 -4.93 -1.86 -16.68
C ARG A 13 -5.77 -0.58 -16.56
N HIS A 14 -7.09 -0.70 -16.72
CA HIS A 14 -8.00 0.44 -16.66
C HIS A 14 -8.62 0.63 -15.28
N VAL A 15 -8.38 -0.29 -14.34
CA VAL A 15 -8.89 -0.18 -12.97
C VAL A 15 -8.06 0.87 -12.22
N GLN A 16 -8.73 1.93 -11.75
CA GLN A 16 -8.11 2.90 -10.85
C GLN A 16 -8.30 2.44 -9.40
N PRO A 17 -7.22 2.21 -8.63
CA PRO A 17 -7.33 1.90 -7.22
C PRO A 17 -7.90 3.12 -6.48
N SER A 18 -8.88 2.87 -5.61
CA SER A 18 -9.41 3.88 -4.69
C SER A 18 -8.33 4.35 -3.71
N PRO A 19 -8.51 5.50 -3.04
CA PRO A 19 -7.57 5.98 -2.03
C PRO A 19 -7.27 4.93 -0.95
N GLU A 20 -8.29 4.19 -0.49
CA GLU A 20 -8.17 3.15 0.52
C GLU A 20 -7.33 1.97 0.00
N HIS A 21 -7.57 1.54 -1.25
CA HIS A 21 -6.76 0.49 -1.88
C HIS A 21 -5.30 0.90 -2.03
N ARG A 22 -5.02 2.17 -2.36
CA ARG A 22 -3.64 2.67 -2.46
C ARG A 22 -2.95 2.68 -1.11
N GLU A 23 -3.67 3.06 -0.06
CA GLU A 23 -3.13 3.07 1.30
C GLU A 23 -2.84 1.65 1.79
N GLU A 24 -3.75 0.71 1.57
CA GLU A 24 -3.56 -0.71 1.90
C GLU A 24 -2.37 -1.31 1.13
N GLN A 25 -2.24 -0.97 -0.16
CA GLN A 25 -1.10 -1.37 -0.98
C GLN A 25 0.20 -0.78 -0.41
N ARG A 26 0.23 0.51 -0.08
CA ARG A 26 1.41 1.18 0.50
C ARG A 26 1.86 0.51 1.80
N ARG A 27 0.92 0.21 2.71
CA ARG A 27 1.19 -0.50 3.97
C ARG A 27 1.74 -1.90 3.71
N SER A 28 1.12 -2.62 2.78
CA SER A 28 1.56 -3.98 2.39
C SER A 28 2.97 -3.99 1.80
N PHE A 29 3.33 -3.01 0.98
CA PHE A 29 4.70 -2.86 0.46
C PHE A 29 5.70 -2.56 1.57
N ALA A 30 5.38 -1.60 2.45
CA ALA A 30 6.26 -1.27 3.57
C ALA A 30 6.49 -2.47 4.49
N TYR A 31 5.43 -3.20 4.85
CA TYR A 31 5.53 -4.43 5.63
C TYR A 31 6.30 -5.53 4.89
N GLY A 32 5.97 -5.80 3.62
CA GLY A 32 6.64 -6.84 2.84
C GLY A 32 8.15 -6.62 2.77
N ASN A 33 8.59 -5.40 2.46
CA ASN A 33 10.01 -5.08 2.37
C ASN A 33 10.70 -5.16 3.75
N THR A 34 10.12 -4.56 4.78
CA THR A 34 10.74 -4.49 6.10
C THR A 34 10.73 -5.82 6.86
N HIS A 35 9.65 -6.59 6.77
CA HIS A 35 9.54 -7.89 7.40
C HIS A 35 10.44 -8.94 6.75
N PHE A 36 10.65 -8.82 5.44
CA PHE A 36 11.60 -9.66 4.71
C PHE A 36 13.02 -9.51 5.26
N GLU A 37 13.45 -8.27 5.54
CA GLU A 37 14.76 -7.97 6.11
C GLU A 37 14.84 -8.24 7.63
N ASN A 38 13.77 -7.95 8.36
CA ASN A 38 13.70 -8.09 9.80
C ASN A 38 12.34 -8.62 10.25
N ARG A 39 12.30 -9.91 10.61
CA ARG A 39 11.07 -10.59 11.03
C ARG A 39 10.46 -10.05 12.33
N LEU A 40 11.19 -9.27 13.12
CA LEU A 40 10.67 -8.61 14.31
C LEU A 40 9.79 -7.40 13.96
N ILE A 41 9.88 -6.88 12.74
CA ILE A 41 8.98 -5.84 12.26
C ILE A 41 7.64 -6.48 11.93
N THR A 42 6.60 -6.06 12.65
CA THR A 42 5.25 -6.62 12.54
C THR A 42 4.35 -5.73 11.67
N ARG A 43 3.24 -6.30 11.21
CA ARG A 43 2.26 -5.56 10.41
C ARG A 43 1.68 -4.39 11.20
N GLU A 44 1.39 -4.63 12.48
CA GLU A 44 0.85 -3.63 13.41
C GLU A 44 1.84 -2.49 13.64
N MET A 45 3.16 -2.76 13.64
CA MET A 45 4.17 -1.69 13.71
C MET A 45 4.08 -0.77 12.50
N VAL A 46 3.97 -1.33 11.30
CA VAL A 46 3.86 -0.55 10.05
C VAL A 46 2.57 0.25 10.03
N ASP A 47 1.44 -0.35 10.40
CA ASP A 47 0.14 0.34 10.46
C ASP A 47 0.20 1.55 11.40
N ARG A 48 0.78 1.40 12.60
CA ARG A 48 0.95 2.53 13.53
C ARG A 48 1.83 3.65 12.97
N GLN A 49 2.88 3.34 12.21
CA GLN A 49 3.71 4.38 11.60
C GLN A 49 3.00 5.06 10.43
N ALA A 50 2.23 4.30 9.65
CA ALA A 50 1.39 4.86 8.58
C ALA A 50 0.40 5.89 9.14
N ASP A 51 -0.27 5.58 10.25
CA ASP A 51 -1.20 6.49 10.90
C ASP A 51 -0.51 7.76 11.46
N LYS A 52 0.69 7.62 12.02
CA LYS A 52 1.47 8.77 12.51
C LYS A 52 1.88 9.72 11.39
N LEU A 53 2.42 9.17 10.31
CA LEU A 53 2.84 9.95 9.14
C LEU A 53 1.67 10.72 8.50
N ALA A 54 0.48 10.11 8.46
CA ALA A 54 -0.72 10.79 7.96
C ALA A 54 -1.05 12.04 8.81
N LYS A 55 -1.01 11.92 10.14
CA LYS A 55 -1.24 13.04 11.06
C LYS A 55 -0.19 14.14 10.90
N GLU A 56 1.09 13.77 10.84
CA GLU A 56 2.19 14.73 10.64
C GLU A 56 2.06 15.48 9.30
N GLN A 57 1.61 14.80 8.24
CA GLN A 57 1.35 15.44 6.95
C GLN A 57 0.18 16.42 7.01
N ASP A 58 -0.89 16.08 7.73
CA ASP A 58 -2.04 16.96 7.89
C ASP A 58 -1.66 18.20 8.71
N GLU A 59 -0.89 18.03 9.78
CA GLU A 59 -0.34 19.13 10.60
C GLU A 59 0.56 20.06 9.78
N HIS A 60 1.44 19.51 8.93
CA HIS A 60 2.31 20.30 8.06
C HIS A 60 1.58 21.03 6.92
N ARG A 61 0.43 20.52 6.46
CA ARG A 61 -0.38 21.19 5.42
C ARG A 61 -1.24 22.33 5.97
N GLY A 62 -1.48 22.34 7.27
CA GLY A 62 -2.27 23.37 7.96
C GLY A 62 -1.47 24.58 8.48
N ALA A 63 -0.13 24.52 8.44
CA ALA A 63 0.79 25.58 8.87
C ALA A 63 1.29 26.43 7.69
#